data_AF-A0A4P5R670-F1
#
_entry.id   AF-A0A4P5R670-F1
#
_cell.length_a   1.000
_cell.length_b   1.000
_cell.length_c   1.000
_cell.angle_alpha   90.00
_cell.angle_beta   90.00
_cell.angle_gamma   90.00
#
_symmetry.space_group_name_H-M   'P 1'
#
loop_
_entity.id
_entity.type
_entity.pdbx_description
1 polymer ?
#
loop_
_entity_poly.entity_id
_entity_poly.type
_entity_poly.pdbx_seq_one_letter_code
_entity_poly.pdbx_strand_id
1 'polypeptide(L)'
;MLRVGLKIRLVKQFFIILLVITFTHTTTASAMTLPKDAEIDNARAEIAQSKKELATAQDVLKKTTEELNKAVAEDKKIRAELEEAQRQREQTIAEINALIAEINQVQAQIDDLVRATFIDGTQQELYLVEAILSSADSNEALSTFNSLQSLLANSSKIIKILNEDKATLEIKEKELEVKEAEIAEKKVKSAEIVAELTKVRARAAEEAEKIKKIVATQEAILKKLVLAGLARNRGNAAARVGPGDRILGSDISRWQHGGNAPINFVKMYDAGVRFIFIKGTDSHPDGAAPAKYWSSIDFPAAREAGLLTGIYHASLIPRGISADAAFGAGQQQADLPIDHLNSLGGLVPGVLPIVLDIESFSRPSGTSAAVVTNFALGFTARVKERTGKNPIIYSNLNFIRGYLLNGTLNNNYLWVANYSQTANPAATPSGGCSRTIWSSSACDLNWTFWQYTDRGNGQQYGIPRGSLDLNVFAFGSNELLAMAGY
;
A
#
# COMPACT_ATOMS: atom_id res chain seq x y z
N MET A 1 15.62 23.61 16.61
CA MET A 1 15.84 22.19 16.96
C MET A 1 16.61 21.38 15.92
N LEU A 2 16.52 21.64 14.60
CA LEU A 2 17.24 20.86 13.56
C LEU A 2 18.78 20.89 13.61
N ARG A 3 19.41 21.95 14.11
CA ARG A 3 20.89 22.09 14.08
C ARG A 3 21.63 21.31 15.17
N VAL A 4 20.98 21.01 16.30
CA VAL A 4 21.63 20.35 17.45
C VAL A 4 21.74 18.83 17.23
N GLY A 5 20.80 18.24 16.49
CA GLY A 5 20.86 16.82 16.09
C GLY A 5 21.98 16.49 15.10
N LEU A 6 22.56 17.49 14.41
CA LEU A 6 23.56 17.27 13.36
C LEU A 6 24.98 16.97 13.90
N LYS A 7 25.34 17.47 15.10
CA LYS A 7 26.66 17.23 15.71
C LYS A 7 26.78 15.86 16.39
N ILE A 8 25.67 15.29 16.86
CA ILE A 8 25.61 13.91 17.37
C ILE A 8 25.57 12.90 16.18
N ARG A 9 25.08 13.34 15.01
CA ARG A 9 24.94 12.61 13.73
C ARG A 9 26.26 12.08 13.14
N LEU A 10 27.39 12.76 13.35
CA LEU A 10 28.68 12.42 12.74
C LEU A 10 29.55 11.47 13.58
N VAL A 11 29.39 11.44 14.90
CA VAL A 11 30.23 10.62 15.80
C VAL A 11 29.76 9.16 15.85
N LYS A 12 28.46 8.89 15.67
CA LYS A 12 27.88 7.53 15.65
C LYS A 12 27.98 6.82 14.28
N GLN A 13 28.00 7.57 13.17
CA GLN A 13 28.20 7.00 11.82
C GLN A 13 29.61 6.40 11.62
N PHE A 14 30.58 6.77 12.45
CA PHE A 14 31.96 6.32 12.35
C PHE A 14 32.13 4.81 12.58
N PHE A 15 31.28 4.16 13.40
CA PHE A 15 31.46 2.74 13.75
C PHE A 15 31.09 1.80 12.60
N ILE A 16 29.99 2.05 11.89
CA ILE A 16 29.61 1.26 10.70
C ILE A 16 30.55 1.54 9.52
N ILE A 17 31.02 2.78 9.34
CA ILE A 17 32.03 3.10 8.31
C ILE A 17 33.35 2.36 8.61
N LEU A 18 33.75 2.24 9.88
CA LEU A 18 34.91 1.44 10.29
C LEU A 18 34.71 -0.06 9.99
N LEU A 19 33.48 -0.56 10.13
CA LEU A 19 33.09 -1.93 9.77
C LEU A 19 33.04 -2.14 8.24
N VAL A 20 32.71 -1.11 7.47
CA VAL A 20 32.78 -1.09 6.00
C VAL A 20 34.24 -1.08 5.54
N ILE A 21 35.11 -0.25 6.11
CA ILE A 21 36.53 -0.16 5.72
C ILE A 21 37.29 -1.46 6.05
N THR A 22 36.98 -2.12 7.16
CA THR A 22 37.57 -3.42 7.49
C THR A 22 37.07 -4.56 6.60
N PHE A 23 35.87 -4.47 6.02
CA PHE A 23 35.31 -5.51 5.13
C PHE A 23 35.58 -5.27 3.63
N THR A 24 35.74 -4.04 3.15
CA THR A 24 35.94 -3.75 1.72
C THR A 24 37.40 -3.82 1.27
N HIS A 25 38.39 -3.78 2.18
CA HIS A 25 39.81 -3.70 1.82
C HIS A 25 40.67 -4.95 2.08
N THR A 26 40.13 -6.06 2.55
CA THR A 26 40.93 -7.30 2.74
C THR A 26 40.52 -8.39 1.76
N THR A 27 41.13 -8.37 0.57
CA THR A 27 41.12 -9.47 -0.41
C THR A 27 42.07 -10.63 -0.03
N THR A 28 42.73 -10.56 1.13
CA THR A 28 43.59 -11.64 1.63
C THR A 28 42.93 -12.34 2.81
N ALA A 29 42.46 -13.57 2.56
CA ALA A 29 41.91 -14.48 3.55
C ALA A 29 43.01 -14.95 4.53
N SER A 30 43.32 -14.17 5.55
CA SER A 30 43.92 -14.65 6.80
C SER A 30 43.87 -13.54 7.85
N ALA A 31 43.34 -13.88 9.03
CA ALA A 31 43.19 -13.03 10.21
C ALA A 31 42.15 -11.89 10.11
N MET A 32 40.87 -12.25 9.96
CA MET A 32 39.76 -11.35 10.29
C MET A 32 39.06 -11.87 11.54
N THR A 33 39.27 -11.21 12.68
CA THR A 33 38.55 -11.51 13.93
C THR A 33 37.05 -11.27 13.72
N LEU A 34 36.23 -12.24 14.15
CA LEU A 34 34.77 -12.17 14.10
C LEU A 34 34.26 -10.89 14.77
N PRO A 35 33.20 -10.23 14.26
CA PRO A 35 32.38 -9.38 15.10
C PRO A 35 31.84 -10.24 16.24
N LYS A 36 32.09 -9.86 17.49
CA LYS A 36 31.51 -10.57 18.64
C LYS A 36 29.98 -10.46 18.58
N ASP A 37 29.23 -11.38 19.19
CA ASP A 37 27.75 -11.33 19.22
C ASP A 37 27.22 -9.95 19.69
N ALA A 38 27.96 -9.30 20.60
CA ALA A 38 27.71 -7.92 21.05
C ALA A 38 27.73 -6.88 19.91
N GLU A 39 28.53 -7.08 18.85
CA GLU A 39 28.59 -6.20 17.68
C GLU A 39 27.39 -6.41 16.74
N ILE A 40 26.89 -7.65 16.63
CA ILE A 40 25.66 -7.96 15.90
C ILE A 40 24.45 -7.38 16.63
N ASP A 41 24.38 -7.52 17.95
CA ASP A 41 23.30 -6.98 18.76
C ASP A 41 23.33 -5.44 18.79
N ASN A 42 24.50 -4.82 18.83
CA ASN A 42 24.64 -3.37 18.65
C ASN A 42 24.15 -2.93 17.26
N ALA A 43 24.50 -3.66 16.19
CA ALA A 43 24.01 -3.36 14.84
C ALA A 43 22.49 -3.49 14.73
N ARG A 44 21.88 -4.50 15.38
CA ARG A 44 20.42 -4.64 15.47
C ARG A 44 19.78 -3.47 16.20
N ALA A 45 20.35 -3.04 17.33
CA ALA A 45 19.85 -1.88 18.08
C ALA A 45 19.94 -0.58 17.28
N GLU A 46 21.02 -0.38 16.53
CA GLU A 46 21.18 0.77 15.64
C GLU A 46 20.18 0.76 14.49
N ILE A 47 19.91 -0.40 13.87
CA ILE A 47 18.87 -0.54 12.84
C ILE A 47 17.49 -0.21 13.43
N ALA A 48 17.17 -0.70 14.62
CA ALA A 48 15.90 -0.40 15.29
C ALA A 48 15.73 1.11 15.53
N GLN A 49 16.79 1.78 15.95
CA GLN A 49 16.81 3.23 16.11
C GLN A 49 16.63 3.96 14.76
N SER A 50 17.34 3.55 13.70
CA SER A 50 17.18 4.13 12.36
C SER A 50 15.79 3.90 11.76
N LYS A 51 15.12 2.78 12.08
CA LYS A 51 13.71 2.53 11.72
C LYS A 51 12.75 3.48 12.43
N LYS A 52 12.99 3.78 13.71
CA LYS A 52 12.20 4.78 14.46
C LYS A 52 12.35 6.18 13.87
N GLU A 53 13.57 6.52 13.44
CA GLU A 53 13.85 7.78 12.74
C GLU A 53 13.14 7.83 11.38
N LEU A 54 13.14 6.72 10.63
CA LEU A 54 12.40 6.62 9.37
C LEU A 54 10.90 6.85 9.58
N ALA A 55 10.31 6.21 10.58
CA ALA A 55 8.89 6.38 10.92
C ALA A 55 8.56 7.84 11.26
N THR A 56 9.45 8.51 12.00
CA THR A 56 9.30 9.93 12.33
C THR A 56 9.38 10.81 11.09
N ALA A 57 10.33 10.56 10.18
CA ALA A 57 10.47 11.31 8.93
C ALA A 57 9.25 11.09 8.00
N GLN A 58 8.71 9.88 7.95
CA GLN A 58 7.50 9.56 7.20
C GLN A 58 6.25 10.27 7.76
N ASP A 59 6.13 10.41 9.08
CA ASP A 59 5.05 11.18 9.72
C ASP A 59 5.12 12.68 9.35
N VAL A 60 6.33 13.25 9.35
CA VAL A 60 6.55 14.64 8.91
C VAL A 60 6.19 14.81 7.44
N LEU A 61 6.60 13.88 6.56
CA LEU A 61 6.22 13.91 5.15
C LEU A 61 4.70 13.82 4.96
N LYS A 62 4.02 12.98 5.74
CA LYS A 62 2.57 12.86 5.70
C LYS A 62 1.88 14.17 6.08
N LYS A 63 2.24 14.76 7.23
CA LYS A 63 1.67 16.03 7.70
C LYS A 63 1.88 17.18 6.73
N THR A 64 3.10 17.33 6.22
CA THR A 64 3.42 18.38 5.22
C THR A 64 2.68 18.17 3.89
N THR A 65 2.42 16.92 3.50
CA THR A 65 1.60 16.61 2.32
C THR A 65 0.13 16.99 2.53
N GLU A 66 -0.42 16.70 3.71
CA GLU A 66 -1.79 17.08 4.07
C GLU A 66 -1.96 18.62 4.11
N GLU A 67 -1.00 19.35 4.68
CA GLU A 67 -0.97 20.81 4.69
C GLU A 67 -0.89 21.40 3.27
N LEU A 68 -0.01 20.86 2.41
CA LEU A 68 0.09 21.28 1.02
C LEU A 68 -1.23 21.06 0.26
N ASN A 69 -1.87 19.90 0.45
CA ASN A 69 -3.14 19.60 -0.22
C ASN A 69 -4.24 20.58 0.20
N LYS A 70 -4.30 20.96 1.48
CA LYS A 70 -5.24 21.98 1.97
C LYS A 70 -4.96 23.35 1.34
N ALA A 71 -3.70 23.77 1.30
CA ALA A 71 -3.31 25.04 0.68
C ALA A 71 -3.63 25.09 -0.82
N VAL A 72 -3.41 24.00 -1.54
CA VAL A 72 -3.77 23.89 -2.98
C VAL A 72 -5.29 23.96 -3.18
N ALA A 73 -6.06 23.32 -2.31
CA ALA A 73 -7.53 23.40 -2.37
C ALA A 73 -8.03 24.83 -2.13
N GLU A 74 -7.44 25.55 -1.17
CA GLU A 74 -7.78 26.94 -0.89
C GLU A 74 -7.36 27.87 -2.05
N ASP A 75 -6.17 27.70 -2.62
CA ASP A 75 -5.73 28.46 -3.80
C ASP A 75 -6.68 28.27 -4.99
N LYS A 76 -7.15 27.03 -5.21
CA LYS A 76 -8.14 26.73 -6.25
C LYS A 76 -9.47 27.45 -5.99
N LYS A 77 -9.93 27.49 -4.74
CA LYS A 77 -11.16 28.19 -4.35
C LYS A 77 -11.04 29.69 -4.61
N ILE A 78 -9.95 30.31 -4.19
CA ILE A 78 -9.67 31.74 -4.41
C ILE A 78 -9.64 32.08 -5.90
N ARG A 79 -9.04 31.23 -6.74
CA ARG A 79 -9.06 31.42 -8.21
C ARG A 79 -10.46 31.40 -8.79
N ALA A 80 -11.30 30.46 -8.36
CA ALA A 80 -12.68 30.37 -8.81
C ALA A 80 -13.51 31.59 -8.36
N GLU A 81 -13.28 32.08 -7.13
CA GLU A 81 -13.91 33.31 -6.62
C GLU A 81 -13.50 34.54 -7.44
N LEU A 82 -12.24 34.63 -7.88
CA LEU A 82 -11.75 35.71 -8.74
C LEU A 82 -12.39 35.67 -10.13
N GLU A 83 -12.42 34.49 -10.76
CA GLU A 83 -13.04 34.30 -12.08
C GLU A 83 -14.54 34.64 -12.05
N GLU A 84 -15.23 34.28 -10.97
CA GLU A 84 -16.63 34.65 -10.78
C GLU A 84 -16.81 36.18 -10.62
N ALA A 85 -15.99 36.83 -9.81
CA ALA A 85 -16.04 38.28 -9.63
C ALA A 85 -15.81 39.02 -10.97
N GLN A 86 -14.81 38.59 -11.74
CA GLN A 86 -14.51 39.13 -13.07
C GLN A 86 -15.68 38.99 -14.03
N ARG A 87 -16.32 37.82 -14.08
CA ARG A 87 -17.52 37.61 -14.91
C ARG A 87 -18.68 38.52 -14.51
N GLN A 88 -18.92 38.68 -13.21
CA GLN A 88 -19.97 39.57 -12.71
C GLN A 88 -19.72 41.03 -13.10
N ARG A 89 -18.46 41.46 -13.06
CA ARG A 89 -18.07 42.81 -13.47
C ARG A 89 -18.22 43.01 -14.97
N GLU A 90 -17.74 42.07 -15.79
CA GLU A 90 -17.91 42.11 -17.26
C GLU A 90 -19.39 42.17 -17.66
N GLN A 91 -20.24 41.38 -17.00
CA GLN A 91 -21.69 41.43 -17.22
C GLN A 91 -22.27 42.81 -16.84
N THR A 92 -21.87 43.35 -15.69
CA THR A 92 -22.33 44.68 -15.24
C THR A 92 -21.92 45.78 -16.23
N ILE A 93 -20.68 45.72 -16.76
CA ILE A 93 -20.20 46.64 -17.81
C ILE A 93 -21.03 46.51 -19.09
N ALA A 94 -21.37 45.29 -19.49
CA ALA A 94 -22.22 45.05 -20.67
C ALA A 94 -23.64 45.65 -20.48
N GLU A 95 -24.23 45.49 -19.29
CA GLU A 95 -25.52 46.10 -18.93
C GLU A 95 -25.46 47.63 -18.97
N ILE A 96 -24.39 48.25 -18.43
CA ILE A 96 -24.16 49.70 -18.51
C ILE A 96 -24.09 50.16 -19.99
N ASN A 97 -23.34 49.45 -20.83
CA ASN A 97 -23.21 49.80 -22.25
C ASN A 97 -24.54 49.66 -23.01
N ALA A 98 -25.37 48.67 -22.66
CA ALA A 98 -26.71 48.52 -23.21
C ALA A 98 -27.62 49.70 -22.81
N LEU A 99 -27.60 50.12 -21.55
CA LEU A 99 -28.33 51.30 -21.09
C LEU A 99 -27.86 52.58 -21.80
N ILE A 100 -26.56 52.75 -22.03
CA ILE A 100 -26.04 53.88 -22.80
C ILE A 100 -26.59 53.89 -24.23
N ALA A 101 -26.63 52.73 -24.88
CA ALA A 101 -27.20 52.62 -26.23
C ALA A 101 -28.70 52.94 -26.24
N GLU A 102 -29.46 52.47 -25.25
CA GLU A 102 -30.89 52.76 -25.10
C GLU A 102 -31.14 54.26 -24.83
N ILE A 103 -30.36 54.88 -23.95
CA ILE A 103 -30.43 56.33 -23.70
C ILE A 103 -30.18 57.12 -24.99
N ASN A 104 -29.15 56.77 -25.75
CA ASN A 104 -28.84 57.43 -27.02
C ASN A 104 -29.96 57.24 -28.06
N GLN A 105 -30.59 56.07 -28.10
CA GLN A 105 -31.71 55.79 -28.99
C GLN A 105 -32.93 56.65 -28.61
N VAL A 106 -33.28 56.71 -27.33
CA VAL A 106 -34.40 57.54 -26.84
C VAL A 106 -34.10 59.03 -27.08
N GLN A 107 -32.85 59.48 -26.89
CA GLN A 107 -32.44 60.85 -27.22
C GLN A 107 -32.59 61.17 -28.71
N ALA A 108 -32.16 60.27 -29.61
CA ALA A 108 -32.34 60.45 -31.05
C ALA A 108 -33.83 60.53 -31.44
N GLN A 109 -34.68 59.70 -30.83
CA GLN A 109 -36.14 59.78 -31.04
C GLN A 109 -36.73 61.10 -30.56
N ILE A 110 -36.27 61.63 -29.42
CA ILE A 110 -36.66 62.97 -28.96
C ILE A 110 -36.18 64.04 -29.93
N ASP A 111 -34.93 63.98 -30.40
CA ASP A 111 -34.37 64.93 -31.36
C ASP A 111 -35.15 64.93 -32.68
N ASP A 112 -35.51 63.75 -33.20
CA ASP A 112 -36.35 63.61 -34.40
C ASP A 112 -37.75 64.19 -34.18
N LEU A 113 -38.36 63.92 -33.02
CA LEU A 113 -39.67 64.48 -32.65
C LEU A 113 -39.61 66.01 -32.54
N VAL A 114 -38.56 66.56 -31.92
CA VAL A 114 -38.34 67.99 -31.79
C VAL A 114 -38.07 68.62 -33.15
N ARG A 115 -37.25 68.02 -34.01
CA ARG A 115 -37.01 68.51 -35.39
C ARG A 115 -38.29 68.54 -36.21
N ALA A 116 -39.07 67.45 -36.18
CA ALA A 116 -40.37 67.37 -36.83
C ALA A 116 -41.37 68.42 -36.31
N THR A 117 -41.17 68.94 -35.09
CA THR A 117 -42.06 69.92 -34.47
C THR A 117 -41.53 71.36 -34.55
N PHE A 118 -40.20 71.59 -34.59
CA PHE A 118 -39.61 72.92 -34.31
C PHE A 118 -38.43 73.38 -35.20
N ILE A 119 -37.74 72.54 -35.99
CA ILE A 119 -36.45 72.94 -36.61
C ILE A 119 -36.29 72.48 -38.06
N ASP A 120 -37.16 72.96 -38.96
CA ASP A 120 -36.69 73.36 -40.28
C ASP A 120 -36.90 74.88 -40.43
N GLY A 121 -35.97 75.60 -39.80
CA GLY A 121 -35.92 77.06 -39.65
C GLY A 121 -35.63 77.82 -40.94
N THR A 122 -36.22 77.43 -42.07
CA THR A 122 -36.36 78.33 -43.22
C THR A 122 -37.74 78.38 -43.88
N GLN A 123 -38.76 77.59 -43.49
CA GLN A 123 -40.18 77.88 -43.86
C GLN A 123 -41.27 77.21 -42.98
N GLN A 124 -40.94 76.48 -41.90
CA GLN A 124 -41.96 75.70 -41.16
C GLN A 124 -42.40 76.26 -39.80
N GLU A 125 -41.79 77.31 -39.26
CA GLU A 125 -42.44 78.10 -38.19
C GLU A 125 -43.78 78.68 -38.66
N LEU A 126 -43.90 78.91 -39.97
CA LEU A 126 -45.16 79.23 -40.64
C LEU A 126 -46.09 78.03 -40.73
N TYR A 127 -45.64 76.78 -40.85
CA TYR A 127 -46.54 75.61 -41.02
C TYR A 127 -47.20 75.11 -39.74
N LEU A 128 -46.58 75.23 -38.55
CA LEU A 128 -47.29 74.92 -37.30
C LEU A 128 -48.32 76.02 -37.01
N VAL A 129 -47.97 77.28 -37.23
CA VAL A 129 -48.87 78.42 -37.15
C VAL A 129 -49.95 78.35 -38.25
N GLU A 130 -49.62 77.89 -39.45
CA GLU A 130 -50.54 77.73 -40.58
C GLU A 130 -51.40 76.48 -40.42
N ALA A 131 -50.94 75.37 -39.83
CA ALA A 131 -51.77 74.23 -39.44
C ALA A 131 -52.73 74.59 -38.29
N ILE A 132 -52.30 75.44 -37.35
CA ILE A 132 -53.15 76.04 -36.31
C ILE A 132 -54.16 77.04 -36.92
N LEU A 133 -53.77 77.78 -37.97
CA LEU A 133 -54.61 78.77 -38.66
C LEU A 133 -55.46 78.16 -39.80
N SER A 134 -55.16 76.94 -40.24
CA SER A 134 -55.86 76.19 -41.32
C SER A 134 -56.61 74.96 -40.83
N SER A 135 -56.48 74.58 -39.55
CA SER A 135 -57.46 73.69 -38.91
C SER A 135 -58.79 74.43 -38.83
N ALA A 136 -59.87 73.80 -39.28
CA ALA A 136 -61.21 74.40 -39.20
C ALA A 136 -61.70 74.56 -37.73
N ASP A 137 -60.98 73.98 -36.76
CA ASP A 137 -61.28 73.98 -35.32
C ASP A 137 -59.99 74.18 -34.49
N SER A 138 -59.99 75.19 -33.61
CA SER A 138 -58.91 75.48 -32.66
C SER A 138 -58.65 74.35 -31.64
N ASN A 139 -59.65 73.49 -31.38
CA ASN A 139 -59.51 72.38 -30.43
C ASN A 139 -58.57 71.27 -30.93
N GLU A 140 -58.51 71.05 -32.24
CA GLU A 140 -57.68 70.02 -32.86
C GLU A 140 -56.18 70.36 -32.80
N ALA A 141 -55.87 71.64 -33.05
CA ALA A 141 -54.54 72.22 -32.87
C ALA A 141 -54.05 72.11 -31.41
N LEU A 142 -54.89 72.49 -30.45
CA LEU A 142 -54.58 72.37 -29.01
C LEU A 142 -54.40 70.91 -28.58
N SER A 143 -55.20 69.98 -29.11
CA SER A 143 -55.09 68.54 -28.82
C SER A 143 -53.75 67.96 -29.30
N THR A 144 -53.33 68.34 -30.51
CA THR A 144 -52.05 67.90 -31.10
C THR A 144 -50.86 68.42 -30.29
N PHE A 145 -50.90 69.70 -29.89
CA PHE A 145 -49.88 70.30 -29.03
C PHE A 145 -49.78 69.61 -27.66
N ASN A 146 -50.92 69.36 -27.01
CA ASN A 146 -50.96 68.66 -25.72
C ASN A 146 -50.44 67.22 -25.81
N SER A 147 -50.69 66.54 -26.93
CA SER A 147 -50.20 65.17 -27.17
C SER A 147 -48.68 65.14 -27.33
N LEU A 148 -48.10 66.09 -28.08
CA LEU A 148 -46.65 66.26 -28.21
C LEU A 148 -45.98 66.60 -26.87
N GLN A 149 -46.59 67.49 -26.08
CA GLN A 149 -46.10 67.83 -24.75
C GLN A 149 -46.08 66.61 -23.82
N SER A 150 -47.13 65.78 -23.87
CA SER A 150 -47.21 64.52 -23.11
C SER A 150 -46.14 63.51 -23.53
N LEU A 151 -45.90 63.35 -24.84
CA LEU A 151 -44.86 62.46 -25.37
C LEU A 151 -43.45 62.90 -24.97
N LEU A 152 -43.15 64.20 -25.05
CA LEU A 152 -41.88 64.76 -24.59
C LEU A 152 -41.69 64.57 -23.08
N ALA A 153 -42.74 64.80 -22.28
CA ALA A 153 -42.71 64.61 -20.84
C ALA A 153 -42.48 63.14 -20.45
N ASN A 154 -43.10 62.19 -21.16
CA ASN A 154 -42.91 60.76 -20.92
C ASN A 154 -41.51 60.30 -21.35
N SER A 155 -41.00 60.76 -22.48
CA SER A 155 -39.65 60.42 -22.96
C SER A 155 -38.57 60.97 -22.02
N SER A 156 -38.76 62.18 -21.49
CA SER A 156 -37.90 62.77 -20.47
C SER A 156 -37.87 61.94 -19.17
N LYS A 157 -39.03 61.40 -18.73
CA LYS A 157 -39.10 60.48 -17.58
C LYS A 157 -38.33 59.18 -17.84
N ILE A 158 -38.45 58.60 -19.04
CA ILE A 158 -37.73 57.38 -19.42
C ILE A 158 -36.22 57.61 -19.36
N ILE A 159 -35.72 58.71 -19.94
CA ILE A 159 -34.30 59.08 -19.86
C ILE A 159 -33.84 59.23 -18.42
N LYS A 160 -34.66 59.83 -17.55
CA LYS A 160 -34.33 59.97 -16.13
C LYS A 160 -34.16 58.61 -15.45
N ILE A 161 -35.09 57.69 -15.65
CA ILE A 161 -35.05 56.33 -15.09
C ILE A 161 -33.80 55.58 -15.59
N LEU A 162 -33.55 55.59 -16.90
CA LEU A 162 -32.39 54.91 -17.48
C LEU A 162 -31.06 55.48 -16.95
N ASN A 163 -30.98 56.79 -16.71
CA ASN A 163 -29.81 57.40 -16.08
C ASN A 163 -29.65 57.02 -14.60
N GLU A 164 -30.74 56.89 -13.86
CA GLU A 164 -30.73 56.41 -12.46
C GLU A 164 -30.30 54.93 -12.37
N ASP A 165 -30.81 54.08 -13.26
CA ASP A 165 -30.41 52.67 -13.36
C ASP A 165 -28.94 52.53 -13.75
N LYS A 166 -28.49 53.32 -14.73
CA LYS A 166 -27.07 53.39 -15.12
C LYS A 166 -26.18 53.79 -13.95
N ALA A 167 -26.53 54.85 -13.22
CA ALA A 167 -25.75 55.31 -12.07
C ALA A 167 -25.66 54.23 -10.97
N THR A 168 -26.74 53.47 -10.78
CA THR A 168 -26.77 52.34 -9.84
C THR A 168 -25.81 51.22 -10.26
N LEU A 169 -25.78 50.87 -11.54
CA LEU A 169 -24.86 49.87 -12.06
C LEU A 169 -23.40 50.34 -12.04
N GLU A 170 -23.12 51.62 -12.29
CA GLU A 170 -21.78 52.20 -12.17
C GLU A 170 -21.23 52.12 -10.74
N ILE A 171 -22.08 52.27 -9.72
CA ILE A 171 -21.69 52.05 -8.32
C ILE A 171 -21.35 50.57 -8.09
N LYS A 172 -22.20 49.66 -8.54
CA LYS A 172 -21.99 48.21 -8.43
C LYS A 172 -20.72 47.76 -9.14
N GLU A 173 -20.39 48.34 -10.30
CA GLU A 173 -19.17 48.06 -11.05
C GLU A 173 -17.91 48.42 -10.25
N LYS A 174 -17.91 49.58 -9.58
CA LYS A 174 -16.81 49.99 -8.68
C LYS A 174 -16.69 49.11 -7.44
N GLU A 175 -17.80 48.67 -6.86
CA GLU A 175 -17.78 47.72 -5.74
C GLU A 175 -17.17 46.37 -6.16
N LEU A 176 -17.49 45.89 -7.36
CA LEU A 176 -16.91 44.68 -7.92
C LEU A 176 -15.41 44.84 -8.21
N GLU A 177 -14.98 46.00 -8.73
CA GLU A 177 -13.57 46.31 -8.97
C GLU A 177 -12.73 46.23 -7.67
N VAL A 178 -13.23 46.81 -6.57
CA VAL A 178 -12.57 46.73 -5.26
C VAL A 178 -12.49 45.29 -4.77
N LYS A 179 -13.59 44.52 -4.89
CA LYS A 179 -13.64 43.11 -4.50
C LYS A 179 -12.67 42.25 -5.31
N GLU A 180 -12.54 42.50 -6.61
CA GLU A 180 -11.56 41.84 -7.47
C GLU A 180 -10.13 42.10 -6.99
N ALA A 181 -9.80 43.35 -6.65
CA ALA A 181 -8.47 43.69 -6.15
C ALA A 181 -8.12 42.96 -4.84
N GLU A 182 -9.07 42.88 -3.90
CA GLU A 182 -8.88 42.14 -2.64
C GLU A 182 -8.68 40.63 -2.86
N ILE A 183 -9.44 40.01 -3.76
CA ILE A 183 -9.30 38.59 -4.08
C ILE A 183 -7.98 38.34 -4.84
N ALA A 184 -7.58 39.25 -5.72
CA ALA A 184 -6.31 39.18 -6.43
C ALA A 184 -5.11 39.19 -5.46
N GLU A 185 -5.15 40.01 -4.41
CA GLU A 185 -4.13 40.01 -3.36
C GLU A 185 -4.08 38.67 -2.60
N LYS A 186 -5.26 38.13 -2.24
CA LYS A 186 -5.35 36.81 -1.59
C LYS A 186 -4.78 35.69 -2.47
N LYS A 187 -5.01 35.76 -3.79
CA LYS A 187 -4.46 34.80 -4.78
C LYS A 187 -2.93 34.81 -4.82
N VAL A 188 -2.30 35.98 -4.72
CA VAL A 188 -0.83 36.07 -4.66
C VAL A 188 -0.31 35.40 -3.39
N LYS A 189 -0.91 35.72 -2.24
CA LYS A 189 -0.54 35.13 -0.94
C LYS A 189 -0.74 33.62 -0.91
N SER A 190 -1.85 33.10 -1.43
CA SER A 190 -2.11 31.65 -1.49
C SER A 190 -1.10 30.95 -2.39
N ALA A 191 -0.74 31.54 -3.53
CA ALA A 191 0.27 30.99 -4.42
C ALA A 191 1.66 30.91 -3.77
N GLU A 192 2.05 31.93 -2.99
CA GLU A 192 3.30 31.93 -2.22
C GLU A 192 3.32 30.81 -1.16
N ILE A 193 2.22 30.63 -0.41
CA ILE A 193 2.08 29.57 0.59
C ILE A 193 2.21 28.20 -0.07
N VAL A 194 1.52 27.97 -1.19
CA VAL A 194 1.62 26.72 -1.96
C VAL A 194 3.06 26.47 -2.42
N ALA A 195 3.75 27.50 -2.91
CA ALA A 195 5.15 27.39 -3.34
C ALA A 195 6.09 27.01 -2.19
N GLU A 196 5.95 27.64 -1.01
CA GLU A 196 6.77 27.33 0.16
C GLU A 196 6.48 25.92 0.71
N LEU A 197 5.20 25.55 0.85
CA LEU A 197 4.83 24.20 1.31
C LEU A 197 5.29 23.11 0.34
N THR A 198 5.31 23.39 -0.96
CA THR A 198 5.87 22.48 -1.97
C THR A 198 7.36 22.23 -1.71
N LYS A 199 8.15 23.27 -1.40
CA LYS A 199 9.57 23.14 -1.05
C LYS A 199 9.76 22.36 0.26
N VAL A 200 8.95 22.64 1.27
CA VAL A 200 9.01 21.95 2.57
C VAL A 200 8.72 20.45 2.41
N ARG A 201 7.64 20.10 1.70
CA ARG A 201 7.27 18.72 1.40
C ARG A 201 8.35 18.00 0.58
N ALA A 202 8.98 18.68 -0.38
CA ALA A 202 10.10 18.11 -1.15
C ALA A 202 11.30 17.76 -0.24
N ARG A 203 11.69 18.66 0.68
CA ARG A 203 12.75 18.39 1.66
C ARG A 203 12.42 17.23 2.59
N ALA A 204 11.19 17.16 3.08
CA ALA A 204 10.73 16.05 3.92
C ALA A 204 10.77 14.71 3.17
N ALA A 205 10.40 14.69 1.88
CA ALA A 205 10.48 13.51 1.04
C ALA A 205 11.93 13.05 0.82
N GLU A 206 12.83 13.99 0.55
CA GLU A 206 14.25 13.71 0.38
C GLU A 206 14.87 13.14 1.67
N GLU A 207 14.54 13.69 2.84
CA GLU A 207 15.03 13.19 4.13
C GLU A 207 14.52 11.79 4.44
N ALA A 208 13.22 11.53 4.24
CA ALA A 208 12.65 10.19 4.44
C ALA A 208 13.30 9.15 3.52
N GLU A 209 13.54 9.49 2.25
CA GLU A 209 14.19 8.58 1.29
C GLU A 209 15.67 8.32 1.62
N LYS A 210 16.41 9.34 2.09
CA LYS A 210 17.79 9.16 2.57
C LYS A 210 17.85 8.19 3.74
N ILE A 211 16.97 8.37 4.75
CA ILE A 211 16.94 7.49 5.92
C ILE A 211 16.55 6.07 5.51
N LYS A 212 15.57 5.91 4.61
CA LYS A 212 15.17 4.60 4.07
C LYS A 212 16.34 3.85 3.42
N LYS A 213 17.15 4.54 2.61
CA LYS A 213 18.35 3.95 1.99
C LYS A 213 19.40 3.53 3.03
N ILE A 214 19.56 4.32 4.10
CA ILE A 214 20.46 3.98 5.21
C ILE A 214 19.99 2.70 5.89
N VAL A 215 18.71 2.62 6.28
CA VAL A 215 18.12 1.42 6.90
C VAL A 215 18.31 0.19 6.02
N ALA A 216 17.98 0.29 4.73
CA ALA A 216 18.14 -0.82 3.79
C ALA A 216 19.61 -1.27 3.67
N THR A 217 20.56 -0.33 3.68
CA THR A 217 21.99 -0.65 3.64
C THR A 217 22.45 -1.33 4.92
N GLN A 218 22.03 -0.83 6.09
CA GLN A 218 22.35 -1.44 7.38
C GLN A 218 21.79 -2.87 7.48
N GLU A 219 20.54 -3.09 7.06
CA GLU A 219 19.92 -4.42 6.99
C GLU A 219 20.67 -5.36 6.05
N ALA A 220 21.09 -4.87 4.88
CA ALA A 220 21.88 -5.66 3.93
C ALA A 220 23.26 -6.05 4.50
N ILE A 221 23.92 -5.15 5.25
CA ILE A 221 25.18 -5.43 5.94
C ILE A 221 24.97 -6.46 7.05
N LEU A 222 23.96 -6.26 7.91
CA LEU A 222 23.62 -7.20 8.97
C LEU A 222 23.35 -8.60 8.39
N LYS A 223 22.60 -8.67 7.28
CA LYS A 223 22.33 -9.91 6.57
C LYS A 223 23.63 -10.59 6.10
N LYS A 224 24.58 -9.84 5.52
CA LYS A 224 25.89 -10.38 5.10
C LYS A 224 26.72 -10.87 6.29
N LEU A 225 26.71 -10.16 7.42
CA LEU A 225 27.42 -10.55 8.64
C LEU A 225 26.83 -11.84 9.23
N VAL A 226 25.51 -11.93 9.30
CA VAL A 226 24.78 -13.13 9.71
C VAL A 226 25.11 -14.30 8.77
N LEU A 227 25.03 -14.09 7.44
CA LEU A 227 25.39 -15.10 6.44
C LEU A 227 26.85 -15.56 6.54
N ALA A 228 27.80 -14.65 6.79
CA ALA A 228 29.21 -15.00 6.97
C ALA A 228 29.43 -15.82 8.25
N GLY A 229 28.68 -15.53 9.32
CA GLY A 229 28.64 -16.36 10.54
C GLY A 229 28.07 -17.76 10.27
N LEU A 230 27.01 -17.86 9.46
CA LEU A 230 26.41 -19.14 9.05
C LEU A 230 27.33 -20.00 8.18
N ALA A 231 28.11 -19.39 7.28
CA ALA A 231 29.01 -20.10 6.38
C ALA A 231 30.30 -20.60 7.05
N ARG A 232 30.76 -19.96 8.13
CA ARG A 232 32.01 -20.34 8.84
C ARG A 232 31.80 -21.21 10.08
N ASN A 233 30.56 -21.37 10.58
CA ASN A 233 30.22 -22.26 11.69
C ASN A 233 30.12 -23.76 11.31
N ARG A 234 30.92 -24.24 10.33
CA ARG A 234 31.29 -25.67 10.28
C ARG A 234 32.20 -26.09 11.45
N GLY A 235 32.66 -25.14 12.28
CA GLY A 235 33.56 -25.38 13.41
C GLY A 235 32.98 -25.18 14.81
N ASN A 236 31.71 -24.77 14.96
CA ASN A 236 31.11 -24.58 16.29
C ASN A 236 30.25 -25.79 16.64
N ALA A 237 30.80 -26.71 17.44
CA ALA A 237 30.11 -27.90 17.94
C ALA A 237 28.83 -27.58 18.76
N ALA A 238 28.61 -26.31 19.11
CA ALA A 238 27.44 -25.84 19.84
C ALA A 238 26.23 -25.45 18.97
N ALA A 239 26.43 -25.14 17.67
CA ALA A 239 25.31 -24.90 16.77
C ALA A 239 24.70 -26.27 16.40
N ARG A 240 23.50 -26.54 16.92
CA ARG A 240 22.83 -27.83 16.67
C ARG A 240 22.45 -27.94 15.21
N VAL A 241 23.22 -28.72 14.47
CA VAL A 241 22.81 -29.27 13.18
C VAL A 241 21.80 -30.39 13.44
N GLY A 242 20.77 -30.48 12.59
CA GLY A 242 19.84 -31.59 12.66
C GLY A 242 20.49 -32.88 12.11
N PRO A 243 19.77 -34.02 12.13
CA PRO A 243 20.35 -35.30 11.77
C PRO A 243 21.08 -35.32 10.42
N GLY A 244 22.30 -35.88 10.42
CA GLY A 244 23.19 -35.93 9.25
C GLY A 244 23.80 -34.58 8.88
N ASP A 245 24.09 -33.74 9.88
CA ASP A 245 24.67 -32.39 9.73
C ASP A 245 23.85 -31.44 8.86
N ARG A 246 22.53 -31.65 8.84
CA ARG A 246 21.61 -30.90 8.00
C ARG A 246 21.13 -29.62 8.68
N ILE A 247 20.70 -28.66 7.86
CA ILE A 247 20.17 -27.38 8.35
C ILE A 247 18.92 -27.66 9.19
N LEU A 248 18.96 -27.27 10.47
CA LEU A 248 17.88 -27.44 11.41
C LEU A 248 16.76 -26.42 11.16
N GLY A 249 15.52 -26.89 11.25
CA GLY A 249 14.32 -26.07 11.26
C GLY A 249 13.29 -26.61 12.24
N SER A 250 12.12 -25.97 12.26
CA SER A 250 11.01 -26.36 13.14
C SER A 250 9.68 -25.95 12.52
N ASP A 251 8.58 -26.40 13.11
CA ASP A 251 7.25 -25.92 12.79
C ASP A 251 6.41 -25.75 14.05
N ILE A 252 5.50 -24.78 14.02
CA ILE A 252 4.72 -24.37 15.18
C ILE A 252 3.27 -24.04 14.81
N SER A 253 2.43 -24.10 15.83
CA SER A 253 1.06 -23.62 15.80
C SER A 253 0.69 -23.00 17.15
N ARG A 254 -0.60 -22.70 17.33
CA ARG A 254 -1.16 -22.31 18.63
C ARG A 254 -0.73 -23.20 19.80
N TRP A 255 -0.45 -24.48 19.54
CA TRP A 255 -0.12 -25.47 20.57
C TRP A 255 1.22 -25.20 21.26
N GLN A 256 2.12 -24.46 20.62
CA GLN A 256 3.38 -24.03 21.22
C GLN A 256 3.22 -22.82 22.16
N HIS A 257 2.06 -22.17 22.19
CA HIS A 257 1.75 -21.07 23.12
C HIS A 257 1.12 -21.59 24.41
N GLY A 258 1.80 -22.50 25.08
CA GLY A 258 1.30 -23.11 26.32
C GLY A 258 1.03 -22.07 27.40
N GLY A 259 -0.25 -21.79 27.69
CA GLY A 259 -0.65 -20.74 28.64
C GLY A 259 -0.71 -19.34 28.02
N ASN A 260 -0.87 -19.26 26.69
CA ASN A 260 -0.85 -18.03 25.89
C ASN A 260 0.46 -17.24 25.96
N ALA A 261 1.56 -17.91 26.34
CA ALA A 261 2.87 -17.30 26.43
C ALA A 261 3.51 -17.14 25.03
N PRO A 262 4.25 -16.04 24.78
CA PRO A 262 4.95 -15.83 23.51
C PRO A 262 6.14 -16.79 23.35
N ILE A 263 6.51 -17.06 22.10
CA ILE A 263 7.70 -17.85 21.76
C ILE A 263 8.91 -16.91 21.68
N ASN A 264 10.06 -17.35 22.21
CA ASN A 264 11.32 -16.62 22.09
C ASN A 264 12.06 -17.05 20.81
N PHE A 265 11.81 -16.36 19.69
CA PHE A 265 12.43 -16.65 18.40
C PHE A 265 13.93 -16.34 18.33
N VAL A 266 14.43 -15.42 19.14
CA VAL A 266 15.88 -15.17 19.25
C VAL A 266 16.56 -16.41 19.83
N LYS A 267 16.05 -16.94 20.95
CA LYS A 267 16.53 -18.19 21.54
C LYS A 267 16.42 -19.37 20.56
N MET A 268 15.35 -19.41 19.76
CA MET A 268 15.19 -20.44 18.71
C MET A 268 16.31 -20.36 17.66
N TYR A 269 16.60 -19.14 17.18
CA TYR A 269 17.70 -18.88 16.25
C TYR A 269 19.06 -19.26 16.86
N ASP A 270 19.31 -18.86 18.11
CA ASP A 270 20.55 -19.15 18.84
C ASP A 270 20.74 -20.66 19.06
N ALA A 271 19.64 -21.39 19.25
CA ALA A 271 19.63 -22.85 19.36
C ALA A 271 19.94 -23.58 18.03
N GLY A 272 20.16 -22.85 16.93
CA GLY A 272 20.61 -23.40 15.64
C GLY A 272 19.53 -23.49 14.56
N VAL A 273 18.28 -23.14 14.87
CA VAL A 273 17.16 -23.18 13.89
C VAL A 273 17.39 -22.10 12.83
N ARG A 274 17.16 -22.42 11.56
CA ARG A 274 17.32 -21.49 10.42
C ARG A 274 16.06 -21.27 9.61
N PHE A 275 15.12 -22.19 9.67
CA PHE A 275 13.80 -22.02 9.07
C PHE A 275 12.70 -22.47 10.01
N ILE A 276 11.52 -21.86 9.86
CA ILE A 276 10.32 -22.22 10.61
C ILE A 276 9.09 -22.18 9.71
N PHE A 277 8.22 -23.18 9.83
CA PHE A 277 6.87 -23.17 9.27
C PHE A 277 5.84 -22.88 10.36
N ILE A 278 4.97 -21.90 10.13
CA ILE A 278 3.98 -21.45 11.12
C ILE A 278 2.58 -21.76 10.58
N LYS A 279 1.70 -22.32 11.41
CA LYS A 279 0.31 -22.56 11.02
C LYS A 279 -0.39 -21.24 10.71
N GLY A 280 -0.56 -20.94 9.41
CA GLY A 280 -1.13 -19.67 8.97
C GLY A 280 -2.65 -19.73 8.88
N THR A 281 -3.16 -20.81 8.31
CA THR A 281 -4.60 -21.01 8.11
C THR A 281 -5.00 -22.46 8.37
N ASP A 282 -6.27 -22.66 8.67
CA ASP A 282 -6.84 -23.95 9.05
C ASP A 282 -8.30 -23.98 8.59
N SER A 283 -8.70 -25.02 7.89
CA SER A 283 -10.07 -25.21 7.44
C SER A 283 -10.97 -25.90 8.47
N HIS A 284 -10.43 -26.34 9.61
CA HIS A 284 -11.22 -26.78 10.75
C HIS A 284 -11.84 -25.56 11.48
N PRO A 285 -13.14 -25.58 11.82
CA PRO A 285 -13.83 -24.45 12.46
C PRO A 285 -13.11 -23.94 13.72
N ASP A 286 -12.71 -24.87 14.60
CA ASP A 286 -12.02 -24.52 15.84
C ASP A 286 -10.56 -24.07 15.63
N GLY A 287 -10.00 -24.29 14.45
CA GLY A 287 -8.61 -24.02 14.10
C GLY A 287 -8.40 -22.67 13.39
N ALA A 288 -9.39 -22.22 12.62
CA ALA A 288 -9.27 -21.10 11.70
C ALA A 288 -8.85 -19.79 12.38
N ALA A 289 -9.57 -19.38 13.43
CA ALA A 289 -9.28 -18.13 14.14
C ALA A 289 -7.93 -18.17 14.89
N PRO A 290 -7.61 -19.22 15.67
CA PRO A 290 -6.31 -19.31 16.33
C PRO A 290 -5.11 -19.36 15.39
N ALA A 291 -5.21 -20.03 14.23
CA ALA A 291 -4.13 -20.08 13.25
C ALA A 291 -3.76 -18.68 12.75
N LYS A 292 -4.76 -17.88 12.33
CA LYS A 292 -4.55 -16.50 11.88
C LYS A 292 -4.06 -15.58 12.99
N TYR A 293 -4.59 -15.74 14.21
CA TYR A 293 -4.19 -14.93 15.36
C TYR A 293 -2.70 -15.11 15.67
N TRP A 294 -2.25 -16.35 15.90
CA TRP A 294 -0.86 -16.59 16.30
C TRP A 294 0.12 -16.31 15.18
N SER A 295 -0.17 -16.72 13.95
CA SER A 295 0.72 -16.41 12.81
C SER A 295 0.88 -14.91 12.54
N SER A 296 -0.11 -14.08 12.87
CA SER A 296 0.03 -12.61 12.76
C SER A 296 1.02 -12.01 13.76
N ILE A 297 1.33 -12.73 14.83
CA ILE A 297 2.29 -12.35 15.87
C ILE A 297 3.64 -13.00 15.58
N ASP A 298 3.64 -14.31 15.36
CA ASP A 298 4.85 -15.12 15.26
C ASP A 298 5.61 -14.91 13.96
N PHE A 299 4.89 -14.75 12.85
CA PHE A 299 5.53 -14.62 11.53
C PHE A 299 6.47 -13.39 11.46
N PRO A 300 6.04 -12.16 11.81
CA PRO A 300 6.96 -11.02 11.85
C PRO A 300 8.05 -11.17 12.92
N ALA A 301 7.75 -11.72 14.11
CA ALA A 301 8.72 -11.88 15.19
C ALA A 301 9.84 -12.89 14.85
N ALA A 302 9.49 -14.02 14.20
CA ALA A 302 10.45 -15.00 13.72
C ALA A 302 11.37 -14.42 12.64
N ARG A 303 10.81 -13.59 11.73
CA ARG A 303 11.61 -12.89 10.71
C ARG A 303 12.57 -11.87 11.32
N GLU A 304 12.13 -11.12 12.33
CA GLU A 304 12.99 -10.17 13.04
C GLU A 304 14.16 -10.86 13.76
N ALA A 305 13.94 -12.07 14.28
CA ALA A 305 14.99 -12.91 14.83
C ALA A 305 15.97 -13.48 13.78
N GLY A 306 15.66 -13.35 12.49
CA GLY A 306 16.50 -13.81 11.38
C GLY A 306 16.19 -15.21 10.85
N LEU A 307 15.05 -15.79 11.23
CA LEU A 307 14.60 -17.09 10.70
C LEU A 307 13.98 -16.92 9.31
N LEU A 308 14.22 -17.91 8.43
CA LEU A 308 13.44 -18.05 7.20
C LEU A 308 12.06 -18.58 7.56
N THR A 309 11.01 -17.90 7.10
CA THR A 309 9.65 -18.20 7.56
C THR A 309 8.77 -18.68 6.42
N GLY A 310 8.04 -19.77 6.62
CA GLY A 310 6.92 -20.18 5.75
C GLY A 310 5.63 -20.28 6.55
N ILE A 311 4.49 -20.32 5.86
CA ILE A 311 3.23 -20.71 6.48
C ILE A 311 2.73 -22.03 5.92
N TYR A 312 2.01 -22.78 6.75
CA TYR A 312 1.27 -23.96 6.31
C TYR A 312 -0.24 -23.80 6.49
N HIS A 313 -0.99 -24.48 5.63
CA HIS A 313 -2.44 -24.57 5.66
C HIS A 313 -2.88 -25.98 6.06
N ALA A 314 -3.52 -26.12 7.21
CA ALA A 314 -4.16 -27.37 7.60
C ALA A 314 -5.46 -27.55 6.81
N SER A 315 -5.42 -28.46 5.85
CA SER A 315 -6.52 -28.69 4.91
C SER A 315 -7.61 -29.59 5.49
N LEU A 316 -8.85 -29.39 5.02
CA LEU A 316 -9.98 -30.25 5.36
C LEU A 316 -10.85 -30.51 4.12
N ILE A 317 -10.82 -31.74 3.61
CA ILE A 317 -11.56 -32.12 2.41
C ILE A 317 -13.07 -32.21 2.75
N PRO A 318 -13.96 -31.53 1.99
CA PRO A 318 -15.40 -31.66 2.19
C PRO A 318 -15.89 -33.11 2.05
N ARG A 319 -16.84 -33.51 2.90
CA ARG A 319 -17.39 -34.88 2.89
C ARG A 319 -18.25 -35.12 1.65
N GLY A 320 -18.12 -36.31 1.04
CA GLY A 320 -19.04 -36.80 0.00
C GLY A 320 -18.85 -36.18 -1.39
N ILE A 321 -17.76 -35.44 -1.62
CA ILE A 321 -17.49 -34.84 -2.92
C ILE A 321 -16.89 -35.84 -3.91
N SER A 322 -17.11 -35.60 -5.21
CA SER A 322 -16.46 -36.33 -6.29
C SER A 322 -14.98 -35.93 -6.43
N ALA A 323 -14.20 -36.72 -7.17
CA ALA A 323 -12.80 -36.41 -7.45
C ALA A 323 -12.63 -35.08 -8.21
N ASP A 324 -13.50 -34.80 -9.20
CA ASP A 324 -13.46 -33.55 -9.96
C ASP A 324 -13.81 -32.34 -9.08
N ALA A 325 -14.82 -32.46 -8.22
CA ALA A 325 -15.17 -31.41 -7.27
C ALA A 325 -14.05 -31.18 -6.23
N ALA A 326 -13.27 -32.21 -5.91
CA ALA A 326 -12.14 -32.11 -4.99
C ALA A 326 -11.05 -31.19 -5.53
N PHE A 327 -10.78 -31.19 -6.84
CA PHE A 327 -9.83 -30.26 -7.45
C PHE A 327 -10.23 -28.81 -7.20
N GLY A 328 -11.49 -28.46 -7.48
CA GLY A 328 -12.03 -27.12 -7.21
C GLY A 328 -11.99 -26.76 -5.71
N ALA A 329 -12.29 -27.71 -4.82
CA ALA A 329 -12.20 -27.50 -3.38
C ALA A 329 -10.75 -27.23 -2.92
N GLY A 330 -9.78 -27.92 -3.51
CA GLY A 330 -8.35 -27.68 -3.28
C GLY A 330 -7.94 -26.28 -3.69
N GLN A 331 -8.39 -25.82 -4.87
CA GLN A 331 -8.13 -24.44 -5.33
C GLN A 331 -8.71 -23.40 -4.35
N GLN A 332 -9.95 -23.58 -3.88
CA GLN A 332 -10.58 -22.66 -2.94
C GLN A 332 -9.82 -22.60 -1.61
N GLN A 333 -9.34 -23.75 -1.10
CA GLN A 333 -8.54 -23.76 0.13
C GLN A 333 -7.15 -23.16 -0.06
N ALA A 334 -6.56 -23.23 -1.26
CA ALA A 334 -5.28 -22.57 -1.54
C ALA A 334 -5.36 -21.04 -1.46
N ASP A 335 -6.50 -20.43 -1.79
CA ASP A 335 -6.66 -18.97 -1.68
C ASP A 335 -6.53 -18.49 -0.22
N LEU A 336 -6.92 -19.30 0.77
CA LEU A 336 -6.86 -18.95 2.19
C LEU A 336 -5.43 -18.63 2.70
N PRO A 337 -4.43 -19.52 2.61
CA PRO A 337 -3.05 -19.20 2.98
C PRO A 337 -2.42 -18.15 2.07
N ILE A 338 -2.78 -18.09 0.78
CA ILE A 338 -2.24 -17.07 -0.15
C ILE A 338 -2.63 -15.67 0.33
N ASP A 339 -3.91 -15.45 0.57
CA ASP A 339 -4.43 -14.16 1.00
C ASP A 339 -3.94 -13.81 2.41
N HIS A 340 -3.85 -14.81 3.30
CA HIS A 340 -3.27 -14.59 4.64
C HIS A 340 -1.79 -14.22 4.57
N LEU A 341 -0.98 -14.92 3.77
CA LEU A 341 0.44 -14.59 3.60
C LEU A 341 0.62 -13.18 3.02
N ASN A 342 -0.23 -12.78 2.07
CA ASN A 342 -0.23 -11.42 1.54
C ASN A 342 -0.51 -10.38 2.63
N SER A 343 -1.42 -10.67 3.57
CA SER A 343 -1.65 -9.80 4.74
C SER A 343 -0.44 -9.71 5.68
N LEU A 344 0.43 -10.72 5.68
CA LEU A 344 1.70 -10.75 6.43
C LEU A 344 2.89 -10.17 5.64
N GLY A 345 2.64 -9.55 4.49
CA GLY A 345 3.67 -8.91 3.65
C GLY A 345 4.10 -9.73 2.41
N GLY A 346 3.48 -10.89 2.16
CA GLY A 346 3.63 -11.67 0.94
C GLY A 346 4.94 -12.47 0.82
N LEU A 347 5.13 -13.08 -0.35
CA LEU A 347 6.36 -13.81 -0.71
C LEU A 347 7.49 -12.84 -1.05
N VAL A 348 8.15 -12.33 -0.02
CA VAL A 348 9.34 -11.47 -0.11
C VAL A 348 10.60 -12.25 0.30
N PRO A 349 11.82 -11.74 0.02
CA PRO A 349 13.04 -12.43 0.39
C PRO A 349 13.08 -12.81 1.88
N GLY A 350 13.36 -14.09 2.16
CA GLY A 350 13.29 -14.70 3.49
C GLY A 350 12.00 -15.48 3.77
N VAL A 351 11.03 -15.47 2.84
CA VAL A 351 9.77 -16.22 2.96
C VAL A 351 9.80 -17.48 2.09
N LEU A 352 9.57 -18.64 2.72
CA LEU A 352 9.50 -19.94 2.06
C LEU A 352 8.14 -20.16 1.36
N PRO A 353 8.07 -21.03 0.34
CA PRO A 353 6.81 -21.36 -0.33
C PRO A 353 5.73 -21.86 0.62
N ILE A 354 4.46 -21.64 0.24
CA ILE A 354 3.30 -22.09 1.02
C ILE A 354 3.28 -23.62 1.11
N VAL A 355 2.98 -24.12 2.31
CA VAL A 355 2.84 -25.55 2.58
C VAL A 355 1.36 -25.95 2.60
N LEU A 356 1.03 -27.02 1.86
CA LEU A 356 -0.20 -27.80 2.05
C LEU A 356 0.05 -28.85 3.14
N ASP A 357 -0.60 -28.73 4.28
CA ASP A 357 -0.66 -29.78 5.30
C ASP A 357 -1.90 -30.65 5.04
N ILE A 358 -1.65 -31.89 4.57
CA ILE A 358 -2.67 -32.86 4.19
C ILE A 358 -2.40 -34.23 4.80
N GLU A 359 -3.22 -34.60 5.77
CA GLU A 359 -3.02 -35.82 6.57
C GLU A 359 -4.35 -36.53 6.88
N SER A 360 -4.30 -37.51 7.79
CA SER A 360 -5.48 -38.27 8.23
C SER A 360 -6.61 -37.38 8.73
N PHE A 361 -6.31 -36.24 9.39
CA PHE A 361 -7.35 -35.31 9.84
C PHE A 361 -8.01 -34.55 8.68
N SER A 362 -7.31 -34.36 7.56
CA SER A 362 -7.82 -33.68 6.37
C SER A 362 -8.86 -34.52 5.64
N ARG A 363 -8.88 -35.83 5.89
CA ARG A 363 -9.64 -36.81 5.13
C ARG A 363 -10.82 -37.35 5.95
N PRO A 364 -12.07 -36.95 5.65
CA PRO A 364 -13.25 -37.60 6.21
C PRO A 364 -13.25 -39.12 5.98
N SER A 365 -13.85 -39.87 6.90
CA SER A 365 -14.03 -41.32 6.72
C SER A 365 -14.78 -41.62 5.42
N GLY A 366 -14.33 -42.65 4.69
CA GLY A 366 -14.88 -43.02 3.39
C GLY A 366 -14.32 -42.26 2.19
N THR A 367 -13.55 -41.18 2.37
CA THR A 367 -12.96 -40.44 1.23
C THR A 367 -11.91 -41.29 0.48
N SER A 368 -12.00 -41.38 -0.84
CA SER A 368 -11.10 -42.19 -1.66
C SER A 368 -9.75 -41.51 -1.95
N ALA A 369 -8.73 -42.29 -2.33
CA ALA A 369 -7.44 -41.75 -2.77
C ALA A 369 -7.55 -40.81 -3.98
N ALA A 370 -8.47 -41.10 -4.90
CA ALA A 370 -8.73 -40.22 -6.05
C ALA A 370 -9.21 -38.83 -5.62
N VAL A 371 -10.06 -38.74 -4.60
CA VAL A 371 -10.54 -37.46 -4.06
C VAL A 371 -9.39 -36.70 -3.37
N VAL A 372 -8.62 -37.37 -2.52
CA VAL A 372 -7.49 -36.74 -1.81
C VAL A 372 -6.42 -36.24 -2.79
N THR A 373 -6.03 -37.07 -3.76
CA THR A 373 -5.05 -36.70 -4.78
C THR A 373 -5.52 -35.53 -5.63
N ASN A 374 -6.79 -35.51 -6.08
CA ASN A 374 -7.31 -34.40 -6.88
C ASN A 374 -7.41 -33.11 -6.07
N PHE A 375 -7.77 -33.18 -4.79
CA PHE A 375 -7.71 -32.04 -3.89
C PHE A 375 -6.30 -31.43 -3.81
N ALA A 376 -5.28 -32.27 -3.61
CA ALA A 376 -3.89 -31.81 -3.57
C ALA A 376 -3.44 -31.21 -4.92
N LEU A 377 -3.86 -31.79 -6.06
CA LEU A 377 -3.58 -31.24 -7.38
C LEU A 377 -4.19 -29.84 -7.55
N GLY A 378 -5.46 -29.67 -7.16
CA GLY A 378 -6.13 -28.38 -7.21
C GLY A 378 -5.46 -27.32 -6.35
N PHE A 379 -5.15 -27.67 -5.09
CA PHE A 379 -4.46 -26.77 -4.18
C PHE A 379 -3.11 -26.33 -4.74
N THR A 380 -2.30 -27.29 -5.20
CA THR A 380 -0.94 -27.00 -5.66
C THR A 380 -0.92 -26.21 -6.97
N ALA A 381 -1.86 -26.51 -7.88
CA ALA A 381 -2.06 -25.72 -9.10
C ALA A 381 -2.41 -24.26 -8.79
N ARG A 382 -3.35 -24.01 -7.87
CA ARG A 382 -3.75 -22.64 -7.49
C ARG A 382 -2.61 -21.87 -6.83
N VAL A 383 -1.84 -22.50 -5.93
CA VAL A 383 -0.66 -21.84 -5.34
C VAL A 383 0.34 -21.45 -6.44
N LYS A 384 0.66 -22.37 -7.36
CA LYS A 384 1.59 -22.09 -8.46
C LYS A 384 1.09 -20.96 -9.36
N GLU A 385 -0.18 -20.97 -9.71
CA GLU A 385 -0.82 -19.95 -10.54
C GLU A 385 -0.75 -18.55 -9.89
N ARG A 386 -1.15 -18.45 -8.62
CA ARG A 386 -1.27 -17.15 -7.92
C ARG A 386 0.06 -16.59 -7.43
N THR A 387 1.06 -17.44 -7.20
CA THR A 387 2.33 -17.03 -6.57
C THR A 387 3.56 -17.18 -7.46
N GLY A 388 3.46 -17.94 -8.55
CA GLY A 388 4.60 -18.34 -9.39
C GLY A 388 5.54 -19.36 -8.73
N LYS A 389 5.34 -19.73 -7.47
CA LYS A 389 6.19 -20.67 -6.71
C LYS A 389 5.53 -22.05 -6.62
N ASN A 390 6.33 -23.10 -6.71
CA ASN A 390 5.82 -24.45 -6.42
C ASN A 390 5.62 -24.55 -4.90
N PRO A 391 4.44 -24.98 -4.42
CA PRO A 391 4.21 -25.21 -3.00
C PRO A 391 5.03 -26.38 -2.46
N ILE A 392 5.01 -26.50 -1.14
CA ILE A 392 5.50 -27.66 -0.41
C ILE A 392 4.28 -28.51 0.00
N ILE A 393 4.37 -29.83 -0.13
CA ILE A 393 3.34 -30.75 0.38
C ILE A 393 3.89 -31.40 1.65
N TYR A 394 3.22 -31.16 2.77
CA TYR A 394 3.48 -31.83 4.03
C TYR A 394 2.50 -32.99 4.25
N SER A 395 3.05 -34.16 4.60
CA SER A 395 2.28 -35.31 5.05
C SER A 395 3.17 -36.40 5.67
N ASN A 396 2.57 -37.30 6.45
CA ASN A 396 3.26 -38.49 6.92
C ASN A 396 3.37 -39.59 5.84
N LEU A 397 4.41 -40.41 5.93
CA LEU A 397 4.75 -41.40 4.91
C LEU A 397 3.62 -42.40 4.59
N ASN A 398 2.82 -42.80 5.58
CA ASN A 398 1.70 -43.72 5.37
C ASN A 398 0.57 -43.07 4.57
N PHE A 399 0.25 -41.82 4.87
CA PHE A 399 -0.77 -41.08 4.14
C PHE A 399 -0.36 -40.82 2.69
N ILE A 400 0.90 -40.44 2.47
CA ILE A 400 1.47 -40.27 1.12
C ILE A 400 1.25 -41.53 0.28
N ARG A 401 1.63 -42.70 0.82
CA ARG A 401 1.52 -44.00 0.14
C ARG A 401 0.07 -44.41 -0.16
N GLY A 402 -0.87 -44.04 0.71
CA GLY A 402 -2.27 -44.43 0.56
C GLY A 402 -3.09 -43.50 -0.33
N TYR A 403 -2.72 -42.21 -0.39
CA TYR A 403 -3.64 -41.18 -0.86
C TYR A 403 -3.05 -40.13 -1.81
N LEU A 404 -1.72 -40.01 -1.97
CA LEU A 404 -1.07 -39.05 -2.88
C LEU A 404 -0.41 -39.79 -4.05
N LEU A 405 -1.23 -40.27 -4.98
CA LEU A 405 -0.83 -41.31 -5.94
C LEU A 405 -0.51 -40.80 -7.35
N ASN A 406 -0.90 -39.56 -7.69
CA ASN A 406 -0.67 -39.02 -9.02
C ASN A 406 0.73 -38.39 -9.11
N GLY A 407 1.55 -38.88 -10.05
CA GLY A 407 2.93 -38.45 -10.27
C GLY A 407 3.12 -36.95 -10.54
N THR A 408 2.10 -36.24 -11.03
CA THR A 408 2.15 -34.78 -11.23
C THR A 408 2.46 -34.03 -9.92
N LEU A 409 2.07 -34.58 -8.77
CA LEU A 409 2.38 -33.98 -7.47
C LEU A 409 3.89 -33.90 -7.17
N ASN A 410 4.72 -34.74 -7.81
CA ASN A 410 6.19 -34.72 -7.68
C ASN A 410 6.85 -33.47 -8.30
N ASN A 411 6.07 -32.62 -8.99
CA ASN A 411 6.53 -31.28 -9.39
C ASN A 411 6.62 -30.30 -8.20
N ASN A 412 6.08 -30.67 -7.04
CA ASN A 412 6.09 -29.89 -5.81
C ASN A 412 7.14 -30.42 -4.83
N TYR A 413 7.61 -29.56 -3.93
CA TYR A 413 8.54 -29.94 -2.88
C TYR A 413 7.85 -30.85 -1.85
N LEU A 414 8.57 -31.85 -1.35
CA LEU A 414 8.05 -32.75 -0.33
C LEU A 414 8.59 -32.38 1.06
N TRP A 415 7.68 -32.19 2.01
CA TRP A 415 7.98 -32.18 3.43
C TRP A 415 7.39 -33.45 4.06
N VAL A 416 8.24 -34.42 4.38
CA VAL A 416 7.77 -35.72 4.89
C VAL A 416 7.88 -35.76 6.41
N ALA A 417 6.82 -36.24 7.07
CA ALA A 417 6.90 -36.66 8.47
C ALA A 417 7.20 -38.16 8.55
N ASN A 418 8.34 -38.49 9.18
CA ASN A 418 8.70 -39.87 9.53
C ASN A 418 9.64 -39.88 10.74
N TYR A 419 9.14 -40.39 11.87
CA TYR A 419 9.86 -40.39 13.15
C TYR A 419 10.56 -41.73 13.45
N SER A 420 10.47 -42.69 12.53
CA SER A 420 10.90 -44.07 12.80
C SER A 420 12.42 -44.29 12.73
N GLN A 421 13.20 -43.35 12.17
CA GLN A 421 14.66 -43.43 11.99
C GLN A 421 15.30 -42.04 11.99
N THR A 422 16.59 -41.92 12.32
CA THR A 422 17.31 -40.63 12.36
C THR A 422 18.27 -40.40 11.17
N ALA A 423 18.41 -41.36 10.24
CA ALA A 423 19.31 -41.24 9.09
C ALA A 423 18.60 -41.01 7.74
N ASN A 424 17.40 -41.58 7.53
CA ASN A 424 16.67 -41.52 6.26
C ASN A 424 15.14 -41.51 6.48
N PRO A 425 14.41 -40.50 5.96
CA PRO A 425 12.95 -40.45 6.08
C PRO A 425 12.18 -41.44 5.21
N ALA A 426 12.84 -42.17 4.30
CA ALA A 426 12.22 -43.22 3.49
C ALA A 426 12.12 -44.58 4.23
N ALA A 427 12.88 -44.76 5.31
CA ALA A 427 12.99 -46.03 6.01
C ALA A 427 11.71 -46.37 6.80
N THR A 428 11.33 -47.64 6.82
CA THR A 428 10.24 -48.16 7.66
C THR A 428 10.76 -48.98 8.84
N PRO A 429 9.98 -49.12 9.93
CA PRO A 429 10.34 -49.96 11.08
C PRO A 429 10.67 -51.43 10.74
N SER A 430 10.10 -51.97 9.66
CA SER A 430 10.35 -53.35 9.20
C SER A 430 11.54 -53.48 8.26
N GLY A 431 12.35 -52.44 8.07
CA GLY A 431 13.58 -52.48 7.26
C GLY A 431 13.35 -52.54 5.75
N GLY A 432 12.23 -51.99 5.25
CA GLY A 432 11.84 -52.07 3.84
C GLY A 432 11.67 -50.72 3.13
N CYS A 433 11.66 -50.76 1.80
CA CYS A 433 11.41 -49.60 0.95
C CYS A 433 9.93 -49.19 0.95
N SER A 434 9.65 -47.92 1.28
CA SER A 434 8.33 -47.30 1.12
C SER A 434 8.23 -46.53 -0.19
N ARG A 435 7.90 -47.23 -1.29
CA ARG A 435 7.73 -46.57 -2.60
C ARG A 435 6.55 -45.60 -2.60
N THR A 436 6.81 -44.37 -3.01
CA THR A 436 5.87 -43.28 -3.27
C THR A 436 6.15 -42.67 -4.64
N ILE A 437 5.33 -41.72 -5.08
CA ILE A 437 5.61 -40.93 -6.29
C ILE A 437 6.88 -40.06 -6.19
N TRP A 438 7.42 -39.88 -4.99
CA TRP A 438 8.69 -39.19 -4.72
C TRP A 438 9.87 -40.16 -4.56
N SER A 439 9.67 -41.46 -4.73
CA SER A 439 10.77 -42.44 -4.60
C SER A 439 11.53 -42.61 -5.91
N SER A 440 12.86 -42.67 -5.84
CA SER A 440 13.71 -43.12 -6.94
C SER A 440 13.56 -44.62 -7.17
N SER A 441 14.10 -45.11 -8.30
CA SER A 441 14.18 -46.57 -8.56
C SER A 441 15.00 -47.31 -7.50
N ALA A 442 15.98 -46.64 -6.88
CA ALA A 442 16.82 -47.11 -5.79
C ALA A 442 16.17 -47.00 -4.40
N CYS A 443 14.88 -46.61 -4.32
CA CYS A 443 14.13 -46.45 -3.07
C CYS A 443 14.57 -45.29 -2.17
N ASP A 444 15.37 -44.36 -2.70
CA ASP A 444 15.62 -43.09 -2.02
C ASP A 444 14.41 -42.18 -2.20
N LEU A 445 13.96 -41.57 -1.10
CA LEU A 445 12.89 -40.58 -1.15
C LEU A 445 13.49 -39.23 -1.56
N ASN A 446 12.92 -38.60 -2.58
CA ASN A 446 13.24 -37.24 -2.98
C ASN A 446 12.45 -36.25 -2.12
N TRP A 447 12.97 -35.97 -0.92
CA TRP A 447 12.37 -35.04 0.03
C TRP A 447 13.16 -33.72 0.06
N THR A 448 12.48 -32.65 0.43
CA THR A 448 13.05 -31.30 0.58
C THR A 448 13.19 -30.95 2.06
N PHE A 449 12.13 -31.22 2.82
CA PHE A 449 12.10 -31.08 4.26
C PHE A 449 11.73 -32.41 4.91
N TRP A 450 12.22 -32.63 6.11
CA TRP A 450 11.91 -33.82 6.88
C TRP A 450 11.63 -33.46 8.32
N GLN A 451 10.41 -33.73 8.78
CA GLN A 451 10.05 -33.70 10.19
C GLN A 451 10.45 -35.04 10.82
N TYR A 452 11.52 -35.01 11.60
CA TYR A 452 12.16 -36.22 12.14
C TYR A 452 11.73 -36.53 13.57
N THR A 453 11.11 -35.57 14.26
CA THR A 453 10.56 -35.79 15.60
C THR A 453 9.45 -34.79 15.91
N ASP A 454 8.44 -35.26 16.64
CA ASP A 454 7.36 -34.51 17.28
C ASP A 454 7.64 -34.24 18.78
N ARG A 455 8.85 -34.58 19.25
CA ARG A 455 9.23 -34.64 20.68
C ARG A 455 10.51 -33.88 20.97
N GLY A 456 10.86 -32.89 20.15
CA GLY A 456 11.94 -31.96 20.46
C GLY A 456 11.66 -31.26 21.79
N ASN A 457 12.70 -31.03 22.60
CA ASN A 457 12.55 -30.29 23.86
C ASN A 457 12.29 -28.81 23.56
N GLY A 458 11.02 -28.39 23.53
CA GLY A 458 10.64 -27.05 23.10
C GLY A 458 11.27 -25.92 23.92
N GLN A 459 11.51 -26.13 25.22
CA GLN A 459 12.11 -25.12 26.10
C GLN A 459 13.52 -24.72 25.67
N GLN A 460 14.23 -25.65 25.02
CA GLN A 460 15.54 -25.37 24.44
C GLN A 460 15.45 -24.36 23.29
N TYR A 461 14.36 -24.39 22.54
CA TYR A 461 14.14 -23.60 21.33
C TYR A 461 13.23 -22.39 21.58
N GLY A 462 13.06 -21.97 22.84
CA GLY A 462 12.27 -20.79 23.17
C GLY A 462 10.76 -21.02 23.26
N ILE A 463 10.29 -22.27 23.22
CA ILE A 463 8.90 -22.60 23.51
C ILE A 463 8.69 -22.59 25.03
N PRO A 464 7.64 -21.93 25.56
CA PRO A 464 7.40 -21.82 27.00
C PRO A 464 7.35 -23.17 27.74
N ARG A 465 6.69 -24.17 27.15
CA ARG A 465 6.55 -25.53 27.68
C ARG A 465 6.12 -26.50 26.59
N GLY A 466 6.39 -27.78 26.78
CA GLY A 466 5.96 -28.86 25.89
C GLY A 466 6.97 -29.19 24.78
N SER A 467 6.51 -30.04 23.87
CA SER A 467 7.31 -30.53 22.74
C SER A 467 7.32 -29.56 21.56
N LEU A 468 8.33 -29.71 20.72
CA LEU A 468 8.48 -28.99 19.46
C LEU A 468 8.79 -29.96 18.33
N ASP A 469 8.13 -29.76 17.21
CA ASP A 469 8.39 -30.51 15.99
C ASP A 469 9.69 -29.99 15.36
N LEU A 470 10.63 -30.88 15.10
CA LEU A 470 11.94 -30.53 14.54
C LEU A 470 12.11 -31.08 13.14
N ASN A 471 12.68 -30.23 12.30
CA ASN A 471 12.81 -30.45 10.87
C ASN A 471 14.26 -30.33 10.41
N VAL A 472 14.57 -30.95 9.29
CA VAL A 472 15.80 -30.69 8.54
C VAL A 472 15.53 -30.41 7.07
N PHE A 473 16.41 -29.63 6.45
CA PHE A 473 16.42 -29.38 5.01
C PHE A 473 17.45 -30.29 4.30
N ALA A 474 17.08 -30.81 3.13
CA ALA A 474 17.88 -31.81 2.42
C ALA A 474 19.19 -31.27 1.83
N PHE A 475 19.22 -29.99 1.46
CA PHE A 475 20.27 -29.38 0.66
C PHE A 475 21.08 -28.34 1.45
N GLY A 476 21.99 -27.62 0.76
CA GLY A 476 22.86 -26.61 1.34
C GLY A 476 22.16 -25.27 1.63
N SER A 477 22.92 -24.35 2.21
CA SER A 477 22.43 -23.01 2.56
C SER A 477 22.01 -22.21 1.33
N ASN A 478 22.69 -22.38 0.20
CA ASN A 478 22.41 -21.63 -1.03
C ASN A 478 21.05 -22.02 -1.61
N GLU A 479 20.73 -23.31 -1.63
CA GLU A 479 19.45 -23.83 -2.09
C GLU A 479 18.31 -23.38 -1.18
N LEU A 480 18.52 -23.37 0.14
CA LEU A 480 17.53 -22.88 1.09
C LEU A 480 17.25 -21.37 0.91
N LEU A 481 18.31 -20.57 0.71
CA LEU A 481 18.19 -19.13 0.49
C LEU A 481 17.52 -18.82 -0.86
N ALA A 482 17.87 -19.55 -1.92
CA ALA A 482 17.23 -19.42 -3.23
C ALA A 482 15.74 -19.77 -3.15
N MET A 483 15.38 -20.82 -2.40
CA MET A 483 13.98 -21.18 -2.14
C MET A 483 13.23 -20.08 -1.41
N ALA A 484 13.89 -19.39 -0.46
CA ALA A 484 13.36 -18.24 0.26
C ALA A 484 13.38 -16.92 -0.53
N GLY A 485 13.77 -16.95 -1.81
CA GLY A 485 13.73 -15.78 -2.69
C GLY A 485 14.90 -14.81 -2.51
N TYR A 486 16.07 -15.29 -2.08
CA TYR A 486 17.31 -14.51 -2.03
C TYR A 486 18.21 -14.66 -3.24
#